data_AF-A0A6A4RNF4-F1
#
_entry.id   AF-A0A6A4RNF4-F1
#
_cell.length_a   1.000
_cell.length_b   1.000
_cell.length_c   1.000
_cell.angle_alpha   90.00
_cell.angle_beta   90.00
_cell.angle_gamma   90.00
#
_symmetry.space_group_name_H-M   'P 1'
#
loop_
_entity.id
_entity.type
_entity.pdbx_description
1 polymer ?
#
loop_
_entity_poly.entity_id
_entity_poly.type
_entity_poly.pdbx_seq_one_letter_code
_entity_poly.pdbx_strand_id
1 'polypeptide(L)'
;MERRHAEDWRRRRLDGDPWLRHGAPQSDRRWWRRSGCLSGLCLWHGNRPYCDAEIRHPRPARLLRQRPALAAPLWLPVSGYAEFAWWLEPVTSALERVCRNIGCPEVGAPLEEIQSFERVWEVEVPRDLVAFWETYGSGSGWASDEDDTPYLKIYSPNDALLSFDLPEIRRSMPSGFAPLGDDGAGEMIVLFEGRGFGFIGLVHSGVEDFVLVAKTLEEFFAKTERDEWFP
;
A
#
# COMPACT_ATOMS: atom_id res chain seq x y z
N MET A 1 -28.93 52.08 -20.71
CA MET A 1 -28.85 51.33 -21.97
C MET A 1 -27.39 50.96 -22.19
N GLU A 2 -27.12 49.66 -22.39
CA GLU A 2 -25.95 49.04 -23.05
C GLU A 2 -24.53 49.33 -22.54
N ARG A 3 -23.71 48.38 -22.06
CA ARG A 3 -23.21 47.05 -22.52
C ARG A 3 -21.78 47.14 -23.09
N ARG A 4 -20.90 46.30 -22.49
CA ARG A 4 -19.76 45.54 -23.04
C ARG A 4 -18.45 46.30 -23.34
N HIS A 5 -17.31 46.00 -22.68
CA HIS A 5 -16.44 44.80 -22.70
C HIS A 5 -15.46 44.81 -23.89
N ALA A 6 -14.16 44.97 -23.61
CA ALA A 6 -13.03 44.39 -24.36
C ALA A 6 -11.72 44.57 -23.58
N GLU A 7 -10.97 43.49 -23.45
CA GLU A 7 -9.65 43.34 -22.83
C GLU A 7 -8.57 43.99 -23.72
N ASP A 8 -7.44 44.44 -23.14
CA ASP A 8 -6.15 44.25 -23.82
C ASP A 8 -4.96 44.30 -22.84
N TRP A 9 -4.04 43.38 -23.09
CA TRP A 9 -2.91 43.02 -22.25
C TRP A 9 -1.64 43.82 -22.61
N ARG A 10 -0.72 43.87 -21.63
CA ARG A 10 0.72 44.15 -21.73
C ARG A 10 1.16 45.61 -21.85
N ARG A 11 1.73 46.14 -20.76
CA ARG A 11 3.11 46.68 -20.65
C ARG A 11 3.28 47.46 -19.35
N ARG A 12 4.30 47.11 -18.56
CA ARG A 12 5.16 47.97 -17.69
C ARG A 12 6.04 47.03 -16.83
N ARG A 13 7.30 46.81 -17.21
CA ARG A 13 8.54 47.52 -16.76
C ARG A 13 8.77 47.45 -15.23
N LEU A 14 9.67 46.55 -14.84
CA LEU A 14 10.54 46.56 -13.64
C LEU A 14 11.89 46.08 -14.20
N ASP A 15 12.91 46.92 -14.41
CA ASP A 15 13.85 47.53 -13.47
C ASP A 15 14.63 46.50 -12.63
N GLY A 16 15.94 46.41 -12.89
CA GLY A 16 16.85 45.40 -12.35
C GLY A 16 18.11 45.28 -13.22
N ASP A 17 19.09 46.13 -12.93
CA ASP A 17 20.38 46.28 -13.62
C ASP A 17 21.21 44.97 -13.62
N PRO A 18 22.04 44.73 -14.67
CA PRO A 18 22.92 43.59 -14.79
C PRO A 18 24.25 43.89 -14.08
N TRP A 19 25.00 42.88 -13.63
CA TRP A 19 26.48 42.80 -13.54
C TRP A 19 26.93 41.63 -12.66
N LEU A 20 27.91 40.87 -13.20
CA LEU A 20 28.81 39.89 -12.54
C LEU A 20 28.24 38.45 -12.41
N ARG A 21 28.83 37.36 -12.95
CA ARG A 21 30.20 37.11 -13.45
C ARG A 21 30.25 36.04 -14.55
N HIS A 22 31.17 36.25 -15.49
CA HIS A 22 31.78 35.24 -16.35
C HIS A 22 32.71 34.30 -15.55
N GLY A 23 32.86 33.06 -16.03
CA GLY A 23 34.11 32.31 -15.89
C GLY A 23 33.93 30.84 -15.52
N ALA A 24 34.01 29.96 -16.53
CA ALA A 24 34.39 28.56 -16.33
C ALA A 24 35.93 28.46 -16.28
N PRO A 25 36.52 27.54 -15.51
CA PRO A 25 37.85 27.06 -15.83
C PRO A 25 37.83 25.57 -16.15
N GLN A 26 38.15 25.33 -17.41
CA GLN A 26 38.77 24.12 -17.93
C GLN A 26 40.24 24.13 -17.51
N SER A 27 40.76 23.07 -16.90
CA SER A 27 42.19 22.78 -16.95
C SER A 27 42.46 21.28 -16.81
N ASP A 28 43.43 20.84 -17.61
CA ASP A 28 43.72 19.48 -17.97
C ASP A 28 45.03 19.01 -17.31
N ARG A 29 45.21 17.68 -17.33
CA ARG A 29 46.29 16.84 -16.77
C ARG A 29 47.72 17.45 -16.78
N ARG A 30 48.55 17.09 -15.78
CA ARG A 30 49.64 16.09 -15.92
C ARG A 30 50.62 15.96 -14.70
N TRP A 31 50.79 14.70 -14.23
CA TRP A 31 52.00 14.00 -13.71
C TRP A 31 52.34 14.27 -12.23
N TRP A 32 52.39 13.28 -11.33
CA TRP A 32 53.47 12.29 -11.14
C TRP A 32 52.98 10.88 -10.72
N ARG A 33 53.70 9.83 -11.17
CA ARG A 33 53.66 8.46 -10.64
C ARG A 33 54.61 8.31 -9.44
N ARG A 34 54.23 7.47 -8.46
CA ARG A 34 54.99 6.41 -7.72
C ARG A 34 54.02 5.81 -6.67
N SER A 35 53.59 4.55 -6.77
CA SER A 35 54.24 3.29 -6.34
C SER A 35 54.67 3.28 -4.87
N GLY A 36 53.95 2.53 -4.02
CA GLY A 36 54.31 2.22 -2.63
C GLY A 36 53.29 1.29 -1.94
N CYS A 37 53.79 0.20 -1.36
CA CYS A 37 53.12 -1.00 -0.84
C CYS A 37 52.06 -0.87 0.28
N LEU A 38 51.30 -1.97 0.39
CA LEU A 38 50.43 -2.47 1.46
C LEU A 38 50.89 -2.18 2.91
N SER A 39 49.94 -1.90 3.81
CA SER A 39 49.76 -2.61 5.11
C SER A 39 48.73 -1.89 5.99
N GLY A 40 47.94 -2.67 6.75
CA GLY A 40 47.37 -2.19 8.02
C GLY A 40 45.87 -2.00 8.10
N LEU A 41 45.10 -3.08 7.97
CA LEU A 41 43.81 -3.21 8.65
C LEU A 41 44.05 -3.09 10.17
N CYS A 42 43.54 -2.04 10.81
CA CYS A 42 43.52 -1.94 12.28
C CYS A 42 42.12 -2.28 12.79
N LEU A 43 41.86 -3.58 12.94
CA LEU A 43 40.74 -4.13 13.70
C LEU A 43 41.00 -3.90 15.19
N TRP A 44 40.09 -3.21 15.87
CA TRP A 44 40.10 -3.09 17.32
C TRP A 44 39.65 -4.41 17.96
N HIS A 45 40.58 -5.10 18.59
CA HIS A 45 40.34 -6.30 19.39
C HIS A 45 39.75 -5.93 20.76
N GLY A 46 38.43 -6.08 20.90
CA GLY A 46 37.78 -6.16 22.21
C GLY A 46 37.96 -7.55 22.82
N ASN A 47 38.66 -7.63 23.95
CA ASN A 47 38.83 -8.84 24.76
C ASN A 47 37.47 -9.33 25.30
N ARG A 48 36.96 -10.45 24.80
CA ARG A 48 35.83 -11.18 25.39
C ARG A 48 36.36 -12.40 26.15
N PRO A 49 36.08 -12.53 27.46
CA PRO A 49 36.53 -13.68 28.23
C PRO A 49 35.81 -14.98 27.84
N TYR A 50 36.58 -16.05 27.99
CA TYR A 50 36.31 -17.46 27.71
C TYR A 50 35.35 -18.04 28.76
N CYS A 51 34.23 -18.67 28.31
CA CYS A 51 33.54 -19.85 28.87
C CYS A 51 32.05 -19.89 28.45
N ASP A 52 31.67 -21.01 27.86
CA ASP A 52 30.35 -21.67 27.87
C ASP A 52 29.14 -20.99 27.23
N ALA A 53 29.00 -21.18 25.92
CA ALA A 53 27.70 -21.36 25.29
C ALA A 53 27.68 -22.73 24.59
N GLU A 54 26.99 -23.69 25.21
CA GLU A 54 26.74 -25.00 24.62
C GLU A 54 26.03 -24.86 23.27
N ILE A 55 26.68 -25.39 22.23
CA ILE A 55 26.09 -25.56 20.91
C ILE A 55 25.04 -26.68 21.01
N ARG A 56 23.76 -26.34 21.10
CA ARG A 56 22.67 -27.30 20.91
C ARG A 56 22.47 -27.53 19.42
N HIS A 57 23.09 -28.59 18.90
CA HIS A 57 22.73 -29.15 17.59
C HIS A 57 21.52 -30.10 17.71
N PRO A 58 20.74 -30.26 16.63
CA PRO A 58 19.33 -30.62 16.67
C PRO A 58 19.08 -32.11 16.95
N ARG A 59 18.00 -32.41 17.68
CA ARG A 59 17.46 -33.78 17.74
C ARG A 59 16.61 -34.07 16.50
N PRO A 60 16.66 -35.29 15.95
CA PRO A 60 15.81 -35.71 14.85
C PRO A 60 14.40 -36.02 15.37
N ALA A 61 13.38 -35.34 14.83
CA ALA A 61 11.99 -35.77 15.01
C ALA A 61 11.64 -36.75 13.88
N ARG A 62 11.68 -38.05 14.19
CA ARG A 62 11.03 -39.09 13.39
C ARG A 62 9.59 -39.24 13.87
N LEU A 63 8.71 -39.44 12.88
CA LEU A 63 7.37 -40.06 12.92
C LEU A 63 6.13 -39.13 12.87
N LEU A 64 5.57 -39.10 11.65
CA LEU A 64 4.15 -39.35 11.33
C LEU A 64 3.11 -38.30 11.72
N ARG A 65 2.78 -37.43 10.76
CA ARG A 65 1.38 -37.25 10.31
C ARG A 65 1.34 -37.09 8.80
N GLN A 66 1.26 -38.22 8.08
CA GLN A 66 0.68 -38.23 6.75
C GLN A 66 -0.80 -37.84 6.90
N ARG A 67 -1.18 -36.67 6.38
CA ARG A 67 -2.60 -36.37 6.12
C ARG A 67 -2.93 -36.93 4.74
N PRO A 68 -4.02 -37.70 4.57
CA PRO A 68 -4.52 -38.05 3.25
C PRO A 68 -4.85 -36.79 2.45
N ALA A 69 -4.57 -36.81 1.14
CA ALA A 69 -5.03 -35.79 0.22
C ALA A 69 -6.57 -35.78 0.23
N LEU A 70 -7.16 -34.75 0.84
CA LEU A 70 -8.57 -34.45 0.70
C LEU A 70 -8.78 -33.93 -0.73
N ALA A 71 -9.79 -34.49 -1.40
CA ALA A 71 -10.22 -34.05 -2.72
C ALA A 71 -10.52 -32.54 -2.70
N ALA A 72 -10.30 -31.88 -3.84
CA ALA A 72 -10.58 -30.47 -4.04
C ALA A 72 -11.98 -30.11 -3.49
N PRO A 73 -12.12 -29.07 -2.65
CA PRO A 73 -13.44 -28.60 -2.27
C PRO A 73 -14.13 -28.12 -3.55
N LEU A 74 -15.27 -28.74 -3.88
CA LEU A 74 -16.18 -28.22 -4.89
C LEU A 74 -16.67 -26.87 -4.38
N TRP A 75 -16.17 -25.80 -4.98
CA TRP A 75 -16.67 -24.44 -4.78
C TRP A 75 -18.11 -24.40 -5.29
N LEU A 76 -19.07 -24.55 -4.37
CA LEU A 76 -20.47 -24.29 -4.67
C LEU A 76 -20.68 -22.78 -4.56
N PRO A 77 -21.26 -22.11 -5.58
CA PRO A 77 -21.68 -20.73 -5.43
C PRO A 77 -22.76 -20.66 -4.35
N VAL A 78 -22.49 -19.91 -3.28
CA VAL A 78 -23.47 -19.62 -2.25
C VAL A 78 -24.49 -18.64 -2.83
N SER A 79 -25.66 -19.15 -3.24
CA SER A 79 -26.80 -18.29 -3.55
C SER A 79 -27.48 -17.88 -2.24
N GLY A 80 -27.41 -16.60 -1.90
CA GLY A 80 -28.24 -16.03 -0.83
C GLY A 80 -27.58 -14.92 -0.03
N TYR A 81 -27.22 -13.81 -0.66
CA TYR A 81 -26.90 -12.57 0.04
C TYR A 81 -28.14 -11.67 0.06
N ALA A 82 -28.96 -11.85 1.09
CA ALA A 82 -30.06 -10.94 1.42
C ALA A 82 -30.31 -10.92 2.94
N GLU A 83 -29.27 -10.93 3.77
CA GLU A 83 -29.43 -10.77 5.23
C GLU A 83 -28.25 -10.01 5.85
N PHE A 84 -28.17 -8.70 5.58
CA PHE A 84 -27.36 -7.77 6.41
C PHE A 84 -28.15 -6.53 6.86
N ALA A 85 -29.43 -6.41 6.51
CA ALA A 85 -30.14 -5.14 6.57
C ALA A 85 -31.02 -4.87 7.83
N TRP A 86 -30.90 -5.62 8.94
CA TRP A 86 -31.97 -5.60 9.95
C TRP A 86 -31.59 -5.38 11.43
N TRP A 87 -30.36 -5.02 11.79
CA TRP A 87 -29.98 -4.88 13.22
C TRP A 87 -29.10 -3.68 13.62
N LEU A 88 -29.18 -2.55 12.93
CA LEU A 88 -28.60 -1.30 13.44
C LEU A 88 -29.59 -0.14 13.25
N GLU A 89 -29.78 0.66 14.31
CA GLU A 89 -30.40 1.99 14.23
C GLU A 89 -29.67 2.86 13.16
N PRO A 90 -30.25 3.96 12.64
CA PRO A 90 -29.72 4.68 11.49
C PRO A 90 -28.55 5.59 11.88
N VAL A 91 -27.48 4.99 12.41
CA VAL A 91 -26.14 5.54 12.33
C VAL A 91 -25.60 4.95 11.03
N THR A 92 -25.42 5.78 10.00
CA THR A 92 -24.75 5.35 8.78
C THR A 92 -23.44 4.70 9.17
N SER A 93 -23.05 3.61 8.53
CA SER A 93 -21.75 2.99 8.84
C SER A 93 -20.62 3.92 8.40
N ALA A 94 -19.42 3.77 8.95
CA ALA A 94 -18.25 4.50 8.47
C ALA A 94 -17.99 4.19 7.00
N LEU A 95 -18.23 2.94 6.59
CA LEU A 95 -18.19 2.54 5.19
C LEU A 95 -19.13 3.36 4.31
N GLU A 96 -20.40 3.49 4.65
CA GLU A 96 -21.35 4.29 3.85
C GLU A 96 -20.94 5.76 3.76
N ARG A 97 -20.41 6.34 4.84
CA ARG A 97 -19.94 7.73 4.85
C ARG A 97 -18.71 7.90 3.97
N VAL A 98 -17.68 7.08 4.17
CA VAL A 98 -16.45 7.15 3.39
C VAL A 98 -16.73 6.86 1.92
N CYS A 99 -17.54 5.84 1.58
CA CYS A 99 -17.93 5.54 0.19
C CYS A 99 -18.57 6.74 -0.51
N ARG A 100 -19.41 7.50 0.20
CA ARG A 100 -20.01 8.73 -0.33
C ARG A 100 -18.94 9.79 -0.63
N ASN A 101 -17.99 9.96 0.28
CA ASN A 101 -16.94 10.98 0.18
C ASN A 101 -15.91 10.64 -0.90
N ILE A 102 -15.50 9.38 -1.00
CA ILE A 102 -14.55 8.89 -2.01
C ILE A 102 -15.23 8.65 -3.38
N GLY A 103 -16.50 9.01 -3.55
CA GLY A 103 -17.19 8.95 -4.84
C GLY A 103 -17.33 7.53 -5.41
N CYS A 104 -17.66 6.56 -4.57
CA CYS A 104 -17.95 5.20 -5.01
C CYS A 104 -19.07 5.17 -6.07
N PRO A 105 -18.88 4.52 -7.23
CA PRO A 105 -19.82 4.61 -8.36
C PRO A 105 -21.10 3.79 -8.21
N GLU A 106 -21.22 2.95 -7.16
CA GLU A 106 -22.32 1.97 -6.99
C GLU A 106 -22.45 1.00 -8.19
N VAL A 107 -21.31 0.69 -8.81
CA VAL A 107 -21.20 -0.29 -9.89
C VAL A 107 -20.35 -1.45 -9.38
N GLY A 108 -21.03 -2.48 -8.90
CA GLY A 108 -20.41 -3.67 -8.34
C GLY A 108 -19.46 -4.38 -9.31
N ALA A 109 -18.35 -4.89 -8.76
CA ALA A 109 -17.46 -5.80 -9.47
C ALA A 109 -18.10 -7.19 -9.57
N PRO A 110 -17.98 -7.87 -10.72
CA PRO A 110 -18.51 -9.22 -10.88
C PRO A 110 -17.68 -10.22 -10.05
N LEU A 111 -18.33 -11.26 -9.52
CA LEU A 111 -17.71 -12.28 -8.67
C LEU A 111 -16.45 -12.92 -9.29
N GLU A 112 -16.44 -13.07 -10.62
CA GLU A 112 -15.31 -13.62 -11.37
C GLU A 112 -14.05 -12.75 -11.30
N GLU A 113 -14.17 -11.43 -11.14
CA GLU A 113 -13.03 -10.54 -10.91
C GLU A 113 -12.48 -10.70 -9.49
N ILE A 114 -13.36 -10.82 -8.50
CA ILE A 114 -12.97 -11.08 -7.09
C ILE A 114 -12.22 -12.42 -6.99
N GLN A 115 -12.75 -13.47 -7.62
CA GLN A 115 -12.10 -14.79 -7.65
C GLN A 115 -10.76 -14.78 -8.40
N SER A 116 -10.63 -13.93 -9.42
CA SER A 116 -9.36 -13.75 -10.13
C SER A 116 -8.33 -13.06 -9.23
N PHE A 117 -8.76 -12.06 -8.45
CA PHE A 117 -7.92 -11.39 -7.46
C PHE A 117 -7.44 -12.36 -6.38
N GLU A 118 -8.34 -13.14 -5.77
CA GLU A 118 -8.01 -14.20 -4.79
C GLU A 118 -6.99 -15.19 -5.34
N ARG A 119 -7.18 -15.65 -6.58
CA ARG A 119 -6.28 -16.61 -7.23
C ARG A 119 -4.89 -16.05 -7.50
N VAL A 120 -4.80 -14.79 -7.93
CA VAL A 120 -3.53 -14.14 -8.29
C VAL A 120 -2.67 -13.87 -7.06
N TRP A 121 -3.30 -13.44 -5.96
CA TRP A 121 -2.62 -13.13 -4.71
C TRP A 121 -2.58 -14.29 -3.71
N GLU A 122 -3.25 -15.40 -4.03
CA GLU A 122 -3.37 -16.58 -3.17
C GLU A 122 -3.91 -16.22 -1.77
N VAL A 123 -4.98 -15.43 -1.72
CA VAL A 123 -5.64 -14.99 -0.48
C VAL A 123 -7.13 -15.30 -0.49
N GLU A 124 -7.72 -15.52 0.68
CA GLU A 124 -9.16 -15.44 0.91
C GLU A 124 -9.56 -13.99 1.23
N VAL A 125 -10.42 -13.41 0.38
CA VAL A 125 -10.89 -12.03 0.57
C VAL A 125 -11.96 -12.01 1.68
N PRO A 126 -11.85 -11.12 2.69
CA PRO A 126 -12.82 -11.07 3.78
C PRO A 126 -14.19 -10.57 3.28
N ARG A 127 -15.26 -11.04 3.91
CA ARG A 127 -16.65 -10.82 3.47
C ARG A 127 -17.05 -9.36 3.34
N ASP A 128 -16.50 -8.49 4.17
CA ASP A 128 -16.75 -7.04 4.12
C ASP A 128 -16.12 -6.39 2.89
N LEU A 129 -14.93 -6.81 2.47
CA LEU A 129 -14.33 -6.37 1.20
C LEU A 129 -15.07 -6.94 0.00
N VAL A 130 -15.52 -8.20 0.05
CA VAL A 130 -16.41 -8.77 -0.99
C VAL A 130 -17.67 -7.92 -1.12
N ALA A 131 -18.36 -7.65 -0.01
CA ALA A 131 -19.59 -6.85 -0.03
C ALA A 131 -19.35 -5.42 -0.54
N PHE A 132 -18.22 -4.80 -0.18
CA PHE A 132 -17.82 -3.52 -0.74
C PHE A 132 -17.65 -3.59 -2.26
N TRP A 133 -16.89 -4.57 -2.77
CA TRP A 133 -16.67 -4.70 -4.21
C TRP A 133 -17.95 -5.05 -4.96
N GLU A 134 -18.81 -5.92 -4.45
CA GLU A 134 -20.09 -6.27 -5.06
C GLU A 134 -21.08 -5.09 -5.08
N THR A 135 -20.96 -4.15 -4.15
CA THR A 135 -21.85 -2.98 -4.06
C THR A 135 -21.31 -1.77 -4.82
N TYR A 136 -20.05 -1.44 -4.60
CA TYR A 136 -19.45 -0.19 -5.05
C TYR A 136 -18.43 -0.36 -6.17
N GLY A 137 -17.80 -1.54 -6.26
CA GLY A 137 -16.74 -1.83 -7.22
C GLY A 137 -15.41 -1.17 -6.87
N SER A 138 -15.39 0.13 -6.60
CA SER A 138 -14.18 0.90 -6.28
C SER A 138 -14.54 2.22 -5.59
N GLY A 139 -13.54 3.02 -5.23
CA GLY A 139 -13.72 4.38 -4.73
C GLY A 139 -12.41 5.15 -4.69
N SER A 140 -12.44 6.46 -4.92
CA SER A 140 -11.25 7.31 -4.95
C SER A 140 -11.57 8.75 -4.57
N GLY A 141 -11.05 9.23 -3.44
CA GLY A 141 -11.29 10.58 -2.97
C GLY A 141 -10.81 10.82 -1.54
N TRP A 142 -11.17 11.98 -0.99
CA TRP A 142 -10.88 12.32 0.39
C TRP A 142 -11.85 11.61 1.34
N ALA A 143 -11.34 11.12 2.46
CA ALA A 143 -12.14 10.31 3.38
C ALA A 143 -13.27 11.09 4.06
N SER A 144 -13.11 12.40 4.24
CA SER A 144 -14.17 13.30 4.71
C SER A 144 -14.05 14.70 4.09
N ASP A 145 -15.05 15.55 4.35
CA ASP A 145 -15.04 16.98 3.98
C ASP A 145 -14.19 17.83 4.94
N GLU A 146 -13.61 17.24 5.99
CA GLU A 146 -12.74 17.94 6.92
C GLU A 146 -11.36 18.20 6.30
N ASP A 147 -10.77 19.34 6.65
CA ASP A 147 -9.40 19.68 6.26
C ASP A 147 -8.43 18.61 6.79
N ASP A 148 -7.38 18.31 6.01
CA ASP A 148 -6.31 17.36 6.36
C ASP A 148 -6.73 15.88 6.49
N THR A 149 -7.89 15.47 5.98
CA THR A 149 -8.22 14.04 5.91
C THR A 149 -7.42 13.30 4.84
N PRO A 150 -7.15 12.00 5.02
CA PRO A 150 -6.39 11.23 4.05
C PRO A 150 -7.16 11.03 2.74
N TYR A 151 -6.41 11.05 1.63
CA TYR A 151 -6.90 10.58 0.35
C TYR A 151 -6.85 9.05 0.34
N LEU A 152 -7.87 8.41 -0.22
CA LEU A 152 -7.89 6.97 -0.44
C LEU A 152 -8.30 6.67 -1.87
N LYS A 153 -7.67 5.64 -2.42
CA LYS A 153 -8.09 4.96 -3.62
C LYS A 153 -8.18 3.47 -3.35
N ILE A 154 -9.39 2.94 -3.32
CA ILE A 154 -9.67 1.51 -3.30
C ILE A 154 -10.01 1.09 -4.72
N TYR A 155 -9.16 0.23 -5.31
CA TYR A 155 -9.35 -0.23 -6.68
C TYR A 155 -10.47 -1.27 -6.75
N SER A 156 -11.02 -1.43 -7.96
CA SER A 156 -11.73 -2.66 -8.30
C SER A 156 -10.79 -3.86 -8.25
N PRO A 157 -11.29 -5.10 -8.09
CA PRO A 157 -10.42 -6.27 -8.08
C PRO A 157 -9.55 -6.33 -9.34
N ASN A 158 -10.14 -6.08 -10.52
CA ASN A 158 -9.40 -6.08 -11.78
C ASN A 158 -8.38 -4.93 -11.88
N ASP A 159 -8.74 -3.71 -11.47
CA ASP A 159 -7.79 -2.60 -11.52
C ASP A 159 -6.65 -2.76 -10.50
N ALA A 160 -6.92 -3.40 -9.35
CA ALA A 160 -5.89 -3.76 -8.38
C ALA A 160 -4.90 -4.74 -9.00
N LEU A 161 -5.38 -5.75 -9.74
CA LEU A 161 -4.51 -6.67 -10.48
C LEU A 161 -3.67 -5.94 -11.53
N LEU A 162 -4.28 -5.07 -12.32
CA LEU A 162 -3.57 -4.29 -13.33
C LEU A 162 -2.52 -3.36 -12.74
N SER A 163 -2.78 -2.82 -11.55
CA SER A 163 -1.90 -1.86 -10.88
C SER A 163 -0.76 -2.54 -10.11
N PHE A 164 -1.03 -3.71 -9.52
CA PHE A 164 -0.13 -4.31 -8.54
C PHE A 164 0.42 -5.69 -8.89
N ASP A 165 -0.12 -6.41 -9.90
CA ASP A 165 0.49 -7.64 -10.41
C ASP A 165 1.72 -7.35 -11.30
N LEU A 166 2.69 -6.67 -10.70
CA LEU A 166 3.97 -6.33 -11.31
C LEU A 166 5.06 -7.22 -10.71
N PRO A 167 6.06 -7.65 -11.49
CA PRO A 167 7.14 -8.51 -11.00
C PRO A 167 7.87 -7.96 -9.76
N GLU A 168 7.99 -6.64 -9.67
CA GLU A 168 8.66 -5.95 -8.56
C GLU A 168 7.86 -6.08 -7.26
N ILE A 169 6.55 -5.85 -7.31
CA ILE A 169 5.65 -5.97 -6.16
C ILE A 169 5.54 -7.44 -5.75
N ARG A 170 5.39 -8.36 -6.71
CA ARG A 170 5.36 -9.80 -6.43
C ARG A 170 6.59 -10.33 -5.73
N ARG A 171 7.78 -9.76 -6.00
CA ARG A 171 9.02 -10.18 -5.30
C ARG A 171 9.03 -9.79 -3.84
N SER A 172 8.38 -8.69 -3.48
CA SER A 172 8.34 -8.19 -2.11
C SER A 172 7.07 -8.56 -1.34
N MET A 173 6.06 -9.10 -2.02
CA MET A 173 4.80 -9.54 -1.44
C MET A 173 4.81 -11.06 -1.17
N PRO A 174 4.86 -11.51 0.10
CA PRO A 174 4.70 -12.92 0.45
C PRO A 174 3.22 -13.33 0.34
N SER A 175 2.99 -14.64 0.32
CA SER A 175 1.64 -15.21 0.37
C SER A 175 0.85 -14.68 1.57
N GLY A 176 -0.46 -14.47 1.37
CA GLY A 176 -1.34 -13.92 2.39
C GLY A 176 -1.46 -12.38 2.35
N PHE A 177 -0.66 -11.69 1.53
CA PHE A 177 -0.76 -10.25 1.35
C PHE A 177 -1.28 -9.91 -0.05
N ALA A 178 -2.26 -9.02 -0.11
CA ALA A 178 -2.87 -8.62 -1.37
C ALA A 178 -3.08 -7.09 -1.40
N PRO A 179 -2.37 -6.38 -2.29
CA PRO A 179 -2.58 -4.95 -2.47
C PRO A 179 -3.87 -4.65 -3.21
N LEU A 180 -4.62 -3.66 -2.72
CA LEU A 180 -5.96 -3.34 -3.20
C LEU A 180 -6.21 -1.85 -3.38
N GLY A 181 -5.26 -1.01 -2.98
CA GLY A 181 -5.44 0.43 -2.87
C GLY A 181 -4.14 1.19 -2.75
N ASP A 182 -4.25 2.51 -2.81
CA ASP A 182 -3.21 3.43 -2.40
C ASP A 182 -3.82 4.70 -1.79
N ASP A 183 -3.00 5.48 -1.10
CA ASP A 183 -3.39 6.74 -0.48
C ASP A 183 -3.12 7.97 -1.37
N GLY A 184 -2.65 7.77 -2.61
CA GLY A 184 -2.19 8.84 -3.50
C GLY A 184 -0.91 9.58 -3.06
N ALA A 185 -0.36 9.30 -1.88
CA ALA A 185 0.82 9.96 -1.30
C ALA A 185 2.05 9.03 -1.22
N GLY A 186 1.88 7.76 -1.55
CA GLY A 186 2.99 6.81 -1.68
C GLY A 186 2.85 5.58 -0.81
N GLU A 187 1.71 5.36 -0.16
CA GLU A 187 1.42 4.17 0.62
C GLU A 187 0.42 3.28 -0.13
N MET A 188 0.73 1.99 -0.14
CA MET A 188 -0.12 0.95 -0.69
C MET A 188 -1.05 0.45 0.41
N ILE A 189 -2.34 0.36 0.14
CA ILE A 189 -3.33 -0.25 1.01
C ILE A 189 -3.33 -1.76 0.72
N VAL A 190 -3.13 -2.55 1.78
CA VAL A 190 -2.89 -3.99 1.67
C VAL A 190 -3.81 -4.76 2.62
N LEU A 191 -4.42 -5.81 2.08
CA LEU A 191 -5.06 -6.87 2.85
C LEU A 191 -3.99 -7.86 3.32
N PHE A 192 -3.98 -8.15 4.61
CA PHE A 192 -3.31 -9.31 5.18
C PHE A 192 -4.37 -10.35 5.60
N GLU A 193 -4.42 -11.45 4.85
CA GLU A 193 -5.37 -12.55 5.02
C GLU A 193 -5.51 -12.98 6.48
N GLY A 194 -6.77 -13.06 6.94
CA GLY A 194 -7.11 -13.45 8.31
C GLY A 194 -6.71 -12.45 9.40
N ARG A 195 -6.09 -11.31 9.06
CA ARG A 195 -5.64 -10.29 10.02
C ARG A 195 -6.31 -8.93 9.83
N GLY A 196 -6.47 -8.48 8.59
CA GLY A 196 -7.14 -7.22 8.26
C GLY A 196 -6.37 -6.35 7.27
N PHE A 197 -6.44 -5.03 7.45
CA PHE A 197 -6.03 -4.02 6.50
C PHE A 197 -4.94 -3.12 7.06
N GLY A 198 -4.02 -2.68 6.20
CA GLY A 198 -2.91 -1.85 6.60
C GLY A 198 -2.21 -1.18 5.42
N PHE A 199 -1.08 -0.56 5.71
CA PHE A 199 -0.28 0.20 4.73
C PHE A 199 1.11 -0.40 4.56
N ILE A 200 1.65 -0.29 3.35
CA ILE A 200 3.08 -0.50 3.03
C ILE A 200 3.57 0.72 2.27
N GLY A 201 4.67 1.33 2.71
CA GLY A 201 5.29 2.44 1.97
C GLY A 201 5.87 1.97 0.63
N LEU A 202 5.49 2.60 -0.49
CA LEU A 202 6.00 2.27 -1.82
C LEU A 202 7.51 2.51 -1.95
N VAL A 203 8.04 3.48 -1.19
CA VAL A 203 9.47 3.85 -1.16
C VAL A 203 10.32 2.80 -0.42
N HIS A 204 9.74 2.09 0.53
CA HIS A 204 10.37 1.05 1.33
C HIS A 204 9.63 -0.27 1.09
N SER A 205 9.74 -0.77 -0.14
CA SER A 205 8.78 -1.65 -0.82
C SER A 205 8.63 -3.07 -0.25
N GLY A 206 9.06 -3.33 0.98
CA GLY A 206 8.99 -4.64 1.64
C GLY A 206 7.85 -4.73 2.64
N VAL A 207 7.28 -5.92 2.79
CA VAL A 207 6.30 -6.22 3.85
C VAL A 207 6.83 -6.04 5.28
N GLU A 208 8.13 -5.85 5.47
CA GLU A 208 8.68 -5.54 6.80
C GLU A 208 8.20 -4.19 7.32
N ASP A 209 7.82 -3.28 6.43
CA ASP A 209 7.24 -1.97 6.75
C ASP A 209 5.71 -2.00 6.80
N PHE A 210 5.09 -3.19 6.74
CA PHE A 210 3.63 -3.31 6.83
C PHE A 210 3.13 -2.89 8.22
N VAL A 211 2.22 -1.92 8.24
CA VAL A 211 1.53 -1.51 9.45
C VAL A 211 0.07 -1.93 9.38
N LEU A 212 -0.32 -2.87 10.23
CA LEU A 212 -1.71 -3.28 10.41
C LEU A 212 -2.49 -2.16 11.14
N VAL A 213 -3.54 -1.66 10.49
CA VAL A 213 -4.35 -0.54 11.00
C VAL A 213 -5.71 -1.02 11.52
N ALA A 214 -6.33 -1.99 10.86
CA ALA A 214 -7.70 -2.41 11.19
C ALA A 214 -7.92 -3.89 10.90
N LYS A 215 -8.89 -4.51 11.58
CA LYS A 215 -9.26 -5.93 11.35
C LYS A 215 -10.31 -6.10 10.26
N THR A 216 -11.17 -5.10 10.10
CA THR A 216 -12.28 -5.08 9.14
C THR A 216 -12.20 -3.82 8.27
N LEU A 217 -12.85 -3.85 7.11
CA LEU A 217 -12.94 -2.70 6.22
C LEU A 217 -13.73 -1.56 6.86
N GLU A 218 -14.78 -1.89 7.63
CA GLU A 218 -15.54 -0.92 8.43
C GLU A 218 -14.64 -0.22 9.46
N GLU A 219 -13.82 -0.96 10.20
CA GLU A 219 -12.88 -0.37 11.16
C GLU A 219 -11.81 0.46 10.44
N PHE A 220 -11.33 0.00 9.28
CA PHE A 220 -10.37 0.74 8.46
C PHE A 220 -10.95 2.10 8.06
N PHE A 221 -12.14 2.12 7.47
CA PHE A 221 -12.81 3.37 7.08
C PHE A 221 -13.18 4.25 8.27
N ALA A 222 -13.57 3.68 9.42
CA ALA A 222 -13.83 4.45 10.63
C ALA A 222 -12.58 5.18 11.16
N LYS A 223 -11.40 4.54 11.06
CA LYS A 223 -10.12 5.16 11.44
C LYS A 223 -9.66 6.19 10.41
N THR A 224 -9.81 5.87 9.12
CA THR A 224 -9.50 6.80 8.03
C THR A 224 -10.31 8.08 8.13
N GLU A 225 -11.61 7.99 8.38
CA GLU A 225 -12.48 9.16 8.51
C GLU A 225 -12.02 10.12 9.62
N ARG A 226 -11.32 9.61 10.64
CA ARG A 226 -10.84 10.37 11.80
C ARG A 226 -9.35 10.68 11.79
N ASP A 227 -8.64 10.23 10.76
CA ASP A 227 -7.17 10.23 10.72
C ASP A 227 -6.52 9.54 11.94
N GLU A 228 -7.14 8.46 12.42
CA GLU A 228 -6.73 7.70 13.63
C GLU A 228 -6.15 6.32 13.26
N TRP A 229 -5.20 6.26 12.32
CA TRP A 229 -4.61 4.99 11.89
C TRP A 229 -3.65 4.37 12.91
N PHE A 230 -3.03 5.20 13.73
CA PHE A 230 -2.04 4.78 14.72
C PHE A 230 -2.50 5.13 16.15
N PRO A 231 -2.23 4.27 17.15
CA PRO A 231 -2.58 4.51 18.54
C PRO A 231 -1.74 5.60 19.22
#